data_AF-A0A7K2LYQ4-F1
#
_entry.id   AF-A0A7K2LYQ4-F1
#
_cell.length_a   1.000
_cell.length_b   1.000
_cell.length_c   1.000
_cell.angle_alpha   90.00
_cell.angle_beta   90.00
_cell.angle_gamma   90.00
#
_symmetry.space_group_name_H-M   'P 1'
#
loop_
_entity.id
_entity.type
_entity.pdbx_description
1 polymer ?
#
loop_
_entity_poly.entity_id
_entity_poly.type
_entity_poly.pdbx_seq_one_letter_code
_entity_poly.pdbx_strand_id
1 'polypeptide(L)'
;HGMRVLRARCSPGDAAVPFAAVRQLLGARDDFGQAAGEREQAEVLRRVLHGHAAEGPLLVAVDDVHLADGPSHRWLVETARHLDRLSLPILLAVTERSQYDVDAPRPGFTHTLSPALVHTRTLAPLTGDSAAALVRARFPAASPSWTEDCVRAGGGSPLLLRALLDDLAA
;
A
#
# COMPACT_ATOMS: atom_id res chain seq x y z
N HIS A 1 21.91 -1.55 -12.42
CA HIS A 1 21.37 -0.72 -11.32
C HIS A 1 19.92 -1.15 -11.07
N GLY A 2 19.60 -1.61 -9.86
CA GLY A 2 18.26 -2.06 -9.49
C GLY A 2 17.53 -1.04 -8.62
N MET A 3 16.20 -1.09 -8.58
CA MET A 3 15.37 -0.28 -7.70
C MET A 3 15.30 -0.93 -6.31
N ARG A 4 15.52 -0.15 -5.25
CA ARG A 4 15.28 -0.61 -3.86
C ARG A 4 13.79 -0.47 -3.54
N VAL A 5 13.23 -1.45 -2.84
CA VAL A 5 11.82 -1.43 -2.43
C VAL A 5 11.73 -1.54 -0.90
N LEU A 6 11.07 -0.58 -0.28
CA LEU A 6 10.68 -0.59 1.14
C LEU A 6 9.18 -0.84 1.22
N ARG A 7 8.75 -1.69 2.15
CA ARG A 7 7.34 -2.11 2.26
C ARG A 7 6.86 -2.05 3.69
N ALA A 8 5.64 -1.56 3.89
CA ALA A 8 4.92 -1.63 5.14
C ALA A 8 3.46 -1.98 4.88
N ARG A 9 2.83 -2.69 5.81
CA ARG A 9 1.38 -2.91 5.83
C ARG A 9 0.86 -2.42 7.17
N CYS A 10 -0.04 -1.45 7.11
CA CYS A 10 -0.65 -0.90 8.30
C CYS A 10 -1.73 -1.83 8.83
N SER A 11 -1.84 -1.95 10.15
CA SER A 11 -2.89 -2.74 10.79
C SER A 11 -3.49 -1.99 11.98
N PRO A 12 -4.73 -2.30 12.38
CA PRO A 12 -5.35 -1.62 13.52
C PRO A 12 -4.58 -1.83 14.83
N GLY A 13 -3.85 -2.95 14.96
CA GLY A 13 -3.04 -3.27 16.14
C GLY A 13 -1.80 -2.40 16.31
N ASP A 14 -1.37 -1.71 15.24
CA ASP A 14 -0.14 -0.90 15.25
C ASP A 14 -0.35 0.50 15.81
N ALA A 15 -1.60 0.94 16.00
CA ALA A 15 -1.94 2.31 16.42
C ALA A 15 -1.36 2.73 17.78
N ALA A 16 -1.04 1.76 18.64
CA ALA A 16 -0.48 2.01 19.97
C ALA A 16 1.04 2.28 19.96
N VAL A 17 1.74 1.95 18.87
CA VAL A 17 3.18 2.10 18.76
C VAL A 17 3.49 3.29 17.82
N PRO A 18 4.12 4.37 18.32
CA PRO A 18 4.48 5.50 17.48
C PRO A 18 5.38 5.09 16.32
N PHE A 19 5.05 5.58 15.12
CA PHE A 19 5.78 5.32 13.88
C PHE A 19 5.82 3.84 13.48
N ALA A 20 4.88 3.00 13.92
CA ALA A 20 4.89 1.57 13.62
C ALA A 20 5.05 1.28 12.13
N ALA A 21 4.27 1.93 11.26
CA ALA A 21 4.37 1.73 9.82
C ALA A 21 5.71 2.22 9.23
N VAL A 22 6.21 3.39 9.65
CA VAL A 22 7.49 3.92 9.12
C VAL A 22 8.69 3.10 9.63
N ARG A 23 8.61 2.55 10.85
CA ARG A 23 9.61 1.63 11.39
C ARG A 23 9.64 0.30 10.63
N GLN A 24 8.52 -0.19 10.13
CA GLN A 24 8.51 -1.32 9.19
C GLN A 24 9.26 -0.97 7.88
N LEU A 25 9.09 0.25 7.35
CA LEU A 25 9.75 0.70 6.12
C LEU A 25 11.27 0.82 6.26
N LEU A 26 11.74 1.46 7.33
CA LEU A 26 13.14 1.91 7.47
C LEU A 26 13.96 0.99 8.41
N GLY A 27 13.32 -0.03 8.96
CA GLY A 27 13.90 -0.93 9.95
C GLY A 27 13.90 -0.34 11.37
N ALA A 28 13.94 -1.21 12.38
CA ALA A 28 14.18 -0.77 13.75
C ALA A 28 15.66 -0.39 13.89
N ARG A 29 15.93 0.88 14.24
CA ARG A 29 17.26 1.36 14.60
C ARG A 29 17.29 1.83 16.05
N ASP A 30 18.44 1.62 16.68
CA ASP A 30 18.65 1.92 18.10
C ASP A 30 18.57 3.42 18.41
N ASP A 31 18.82 4.28 17.42
CA ASP A 31 18.73 5.74 17.52
C ASP A 31 17.29 6.27 17.64
N PHE A 32 16.26 5.51 17.21
CA PHE A 32 14.86 5.89 17.40
C PHE A 32 14.44 5.96 18.88
N GLY A 33 15.05 5.11 19.72
CA GLY A 33 14.79 5.08 21.15
C GLY A 33 15.45 6.23 21.93
N GLN A 34 16.39 6.95 21.30
CA GLN A 34 17.14 8.05 21.92
C GLN A 34 16.55 9.43 21.62
N ALA A 35 15.71 9.56 20.59
CA ALA A 35 15.03 10.80 20.25
C ALA A 35 13.95 11.13 21.31
N ALA A 36 13.99 12.36 21.84
CA ALA A 36 13.18 12.78 22.99
C ALA A 36 11.72 13.10 22.61
N GLY A 37 11.39 13.16 21.32
CA GLY A 37 10.02 13.43 20.86
C GLY A 37 9.75 13.12 19.39
N GLU A 38 8.47 13.19 19.01
CA GLU A 38 7.97 12.80 17.67
C GLU A 38 8.69 13.53 16.52
N ARG A 39 8.99 14.83 16.69
CA ARG A 39 9.68 15.62 15.66
C ARG A 39 11.11 15.12 15.41
N GLU A 40 11.85 14.81 16.47
CA GLU A 40 13.21 14.29 16.35
C GLU A 40 13.21 12.89 15.73
N GLN A 41 12.26 12.04 16.11
CA GLN A 41 12.07 10.73 15.49
C GLN A 41 11.75 10.86 13.99
N ALA A 42 10.83 11.74 13.61
CA ALA A 42 10.50 12.04 12.23
C ALA A 42 11.72 12.48 11.41
N GLU A 43 12.59 13.31 12.00
CA GLU A 43 13.83 13.79 11.39
C GLU A 43 14.88 12.70 11.20
N VAL A 44 15.02 11.79 12.17
CA VAL A 44 15.87 10.60 12.03
C VAL A 44 15.34 9.73 10.88
N LEU A 45 14.04 9.41 10.86
CA LEU A 45 13.41 8.61 9.81
C LEU A 45 13.61 9.24 8.42
N ARG A 46 13.47 10.57 8.31
CA ARG A 46 13.68 11.30 7.05
C ARG A 46 15.11 11.20 6.54
N ARG A 47 16.10 11.34 7.43
CA ARG A 47 17.52 11.15 7.07
C ARG A 47 17.80 9.73 6.56
N VAL A 48 17.21 8.72 7.20
CA VAL A 48 17.37 7.32 6.76
C VAL A 48 16.76 7.11 5.38
N LEU A 49 15.54 7.62 5.13
CA LEU A 49 14.90 7.58 3.82
C LEU A 49 15.78 8.23 2.73
N HIS A 50 16.31 9.42 3.02
CA HIS A 50 17.20 10.13 2.10
C HIS A 50 18.48 9.35 1.81
N GLY A 51 19.07 8.71 2.82
CA GLY A 51 20.23 7.83 2.63
C GLY A 51 19.93 6.69 1.65
N HIS A 52 18.78 6.03 1.79
CA HIS A 52 18.38 4.98 0.86
C HIS A 52 18.17 5.48 -0.58
N ALA A 53 17.60 6.68 -0.75
CA ALA A 53 17.34 7.25 -2.06
C ALA A 53 18.59 7.87 -2.72
N ALA A 54 19.59 8.24 -1.94
CA ALA A 54 20.89 8.71 -2.44
C ALA A 54 21.70 7.57 -3.09
N GLU A 55 21.47 6.32 -2.68
CA GLU A 55 22.12 5.14 -3.28
C GLU A 55 21.50 4.73 -4.63
N GLY A 56 20.27 5.18 -4.92
CA GLY A 56 19.57 4.88 -6.18
C GLY A 56 18.05 4.97 -6.07
N PRO A 57 17.32 4.64 -7.16
CA PRO A 57 15.86 4.67 -7.20
C PRO A 57 15.19 3.87 -6.09
N LEU A 58 14.24 4.50 -5.40
CA LEU A 58 13.56 3.97 -4.22
C LEU A 58 12.05 3.93 -4.43
N LEU A 59 11.45 2.74 -4.29
CA LEU A 59 10.00 2.57 -4.16
C LEU A 59 9.65 2.36 -2.69
N VAL A 60 8.79 3.21 -2.16
CA VAL A 60 8.18 3.08 -0.84
C VAL A 60 6.73 2.63 -1.05
N ALA A 61 6.40 1.40 -0.67
CA ALA A 61 5.06 0.84 -0.80
C ALA A 61 4.40 0.69 0.57
N VAL A 62 3.29 1.39 0.80
CA VAL A 62 2.53 1.36 2.05
C VAL A 62 1.14 0.81 1.76
N ASP A 63 0.85 -0.35 2.31
CA ASP A 63 -0.46 -0.99 2.20
C ASP A 63 -1.36 -0.54 3.38
N ASP A 64 -2.64 -0.34 3.10
CA ASP A 64 -3.70 -0.01 4.06
C ASP A 64 -3.44 1.27 4.88
N VAL A 65 -2.97 2.36 4.25
CA VAL A 65 -2.54 3.58 4.95
C VAL A 65 -3.61 4.22 5.86
N HIS A 66 -4.89 3.96 5.59
CA HIS A 66 -6.03 4.34 6.44
C HIS A 66 -5.99 3.72 7.86
N LEU A 67 -5.20 2.66 8.06
CA LEU A 67 -4.95 1.99 9.33
C LEU A 67 -3.62 2.41 9.98
N ALA A 68 -2.87 3.33 9.38
CA ALA A 68 -1.60 3.77 9.92
C ALA A 68 -1.77 4.46 11.29
N ASP A 69 -0.76 4.30 12.17
CA ASP A 69 -0.67 5.10 13.37
C ASP A 69 -0.55 6.60 13.03
N GLY A 70 -1.03 7.46 13.93
CA GLY A 70 -1.08 8.92 13.70
C GLY A 70 0.28 9.53 13.31
N PRO A 71 1.37 9.26 14.07
CA PRO A 71 2.71 9.72 13.72
C PRO A 71 3.18 9.24 12.33
N SER A 72 3.01 7.96 12.00
CA SER A 72 3.34 7.44 10.67
C SER A 72 2.55 8.13 9.56
N HIS A 73 1.24 8.29 9.74
CA HIS A 73 0.39 8.94 8.76
C HIS A 73 0.85 10.37 8.49
N ARG A 74 1.10 11.16 9.55
CA ARG A 74 1.63 12.52 9.42
C ARG A 74 2.97 12.54 8.70
N TRP A 75 3.89 11.66 9.09
CA TRP A 75 5.22 11.57 8.49
C TRP A 75 5.17 11.23 6.99
N LEU A 76 4.31 10.29 6.60
CA LEU A 76 4.11 9.90 5.20
C LEU A 76 3.51 11.05 4.37
N VAL A 77 2.52 11.77 4.90
CA VAL A 77 1.93 12.95 4.24
C VAL A 77 2.98 14.05 4.08
N GLU A 78 3.74 14.37 5.13
CA GLU A 78 4.80 15.38 5.04
C GLU A 78 5.91 14.95 4.08
N THR A 79 6.27 13.66 4.04
CA THR A 79 7.25 13.14 3.08
C THR A 79 6.74 13.32 1.65
N ALA A 80 5.48 12.95 1.38
CA ALA A 80 4.86 13.10 0.07
C ALA A 80 4.85 14.56 -0.43
N ARG A 81 4.59 15.53 0.46
CA ARG A 81 4.60 16.97 0.13
C ARG A 81 5.96 17.50 -0.31
N HIS A 82 7.04 16.84 0.06
CA HIS A 82 8.40 17.30 -0.26
C HIS A 82 9.02 16.55 -1.43
N LEU A 83 8.39 15.49 -1.96
CA LEU A 83 8.98 14.65 -3.01
C LEU A 83 9.33 15.42 -4.30
N ASP A 84 8.54 16.42 -4.69
CA ASP A 84 8.83 17.27 -5.86
C ASP A 84 10.03 18.20 -5.67
N ARG A 85 10.29 18.61 -4.43
CA ARG A 85 11.42 19.47 -4.07
C ARG A 85 12.70 18.69 -3.85
N LEU A 86 12.59 17.38 -3.63
CA LEU A 86 13.74 16.51 -3.46
C LEU A 86 14.33 16.15 -4.81
N SER A 87 15.64 16.33 -4.98
CA SER A 87 16.37 15.83 -6.16
C SER A 87 16.65 14.32 -6.10
N LEU A 88 15.80 13.56 -5.39
CA LEU A 88 15.98 12.14 -5.11
C LEU A 88 14.93 11.29 -5.83
N PRO A 89 15.29 10.13 -6.41
CA PRO A 89 14.40 9.29 -7.20
C PRO A 89 13.49 8.41 -6.32
N ILE A 90 12.51 9.02 -5.63
CA ILE A 90 11.59 8.32 -4.73
C ILE A 90 10.19 8.24 -5.35
N LEU A 91 9.61 7.04 -5.40
CA LEU A 91 8.19 6.81 -5.68
C LEU A 91 7.50 6.31 -4.41
N LEU A 92 6.45 7.01 -3.97
CA LEU A 92 5.59 6.56 -2.87
C LEU A 92 4.29 5.99 -3.45
N ALA A 93 4.06 4.70 -3.25
CA ALA A 93 2.83 4.00 -3.59
C ALA A 93 2.06 3.68 -2.31
N VAL A 94 0.85 4.19 -2.18
CA VAL A 94 -0.02 3.95 -1.02
C VAL A 94 -1.32 3.28 -1.46
N THR A 95 -1.84 2.38 -0.64
CA THR A 95 -3.21 1.86 -0.80
C THR A 95 -4.08 2.37 0.33
N GLU A 96 -5.32 2.71 0.00
CA GLU A 96 -6.32 3.25 0.90
C GLU A 96 -7.66 2.59 0.58
N ARG A 97 -8.44 2.29 1.62
CA ARG A 97 -9.84 1.93 1.45
C ARG A 97 -10.69 3.18 1.57
N SER A 98 -11.43 3.49 0.51
CA SER A 98 -12.53 4.44 0.53
C SER A 98 -13.77 3.71 1.06
N GLN A 99 -13.84 3.45 2.36
CA GLN A 99 -14.97 2.73 2.94
C GLN A 99 -16.14 3.70 3.22
N TYR A 100 -17.34 3.30 2.80
CA TYR A 100 -18.61 3.87 3.23
C TYR A 100 -18.91 3.35 4.65
N ASP A 101 -18.20 3.83 5.65
CA ASP A 101 -18.60 3.57 7.04
C ASP A 101 -19.80 4.46 7.42
N VAL A 102 -20.52 4.05 8.47
CA VAL A 102 -21.65 4.80 9.06
C VAL A 102 -21.17 6.15 9.61
N ASP A 103 -19.90 6.23 10.00
CA ASP A 103 -19.24 7.45 10.44
C ASP A 103 -18.76 8.29 9.25
N ALA A 104 -18.70 9.61 9.45
CA ALA A 104 -18.19 10.52 8.43
C ALA A 104 -16.77 10.09 7.98
N PRO A 105 -16.52 9.95 6.67
CA PRO A 105 -15.25 9.46 6.18
C PRO A 105 -14.13 10.39 6.64
N ARG A 106 -13.08 9.81 7.23
CA ARG A 106 -11.85 10.57 7.51
C ARG A 106 -11.29 11.08 6.17
N PRO A 107 -10.67 12.27 6.15
CA PRO A 107 -10.01 12.74 4.95
C PRO A 107 -8.97 11.71 4.49
N GLY A 108 -9.07 11.27 3.24
CA GLY A 108 -8.13 10.30 2.66
C GLY A 108 -6.69 10.82 2.67
N PHE A 109 -5.74 9.93 2.46
CA PHE A 109 -4.30 10.21 2.54
C PHE A 109 -3.89 11.40 1.65
N THR A 110 -4.50 11.50 0.47
CA THR A 110 -4.18 12.51 -0.53
C THR A 110 -4.91 13.84 -0.32
N HIS A 111 -5.80 13.94 0.67
CA HIS A 111 -6.70 15.10 0.83
C HIS A 111 -5.98 16.43 0.99
N THR A 112 -4.79 16.43 1.61
CA THR A 112 -3.98 17.64 1.84
C THR A 112 -2.77 17.75 0.91
N LEU A 113 -2.66 16.85 -0.07
CA LEU A 113 -1.57 16.83 -1.03
C LEU A 113 -1.97 17.60 -2.28
N SER A 114 -0.98 18.23 -2.92
CA SER A 114 -1.20 18.87 -4.22
C SER A 114 -1.59 17.80 -5.26
N PRO A 115 -2.65 18.01 -6.06
CA PRO A 115 -3.01 17.10 -7.15
C PRO A 115 -1.89 16.91 -8.19
N ALA A 116 -0.93 17.84 -8.27
CA ALA A 116 0.24 17.70 -9.15
C ALA A 116 1.23 16.62 -8.67
N LEU A 117 1.17 16.23 -7.39
CA LEU A 117 2.06 15.23 -6.77
C LEU A 117 1.42 13.85 -6.69
N VAL A 118 0.11 13.76 -6.93
CA VAL A 118 -0.68 12.58 -6.63
C VAL A 118 -1.32 12.06 -7.89
N HIS A 119 -1.14 10.77 -8.12
CA HIS A 119 -1.84 10.05 -9.15
C HIS A 119 -2.70 8.94 -8.53
N THR A 120 -4.00 9.19 -8.39
CA THR A 120 -4.94 8.25 -7.77
C THR A 120 -5.54 7.30 -8.80
N ARG A 121 -5.59 6.00 -8.47
CA ARG A 121 -6.25 4.97 -9.28
C ARG A 121 -7.23 4.17 -8.42
N THR A 122 -8.50 4.27 -8.75
CA THR A 122 -9.55 3.41 -8.17
C THR A 122 -9.56 2.08 -8.91
N LEU A 123 -9.37 0.98 -8.18
CA LEU A 123 -9.45 -0.36 -8.74
C LEU A 123 -10.91 -0.82 -8.76
N ALA A 124 -11.42 -1.13 -9.95
CA ALA A 124 -12.73 -1.77 -10.10
C ALA A 124 -12.62 -3.28 -9.75
N PRO A 125 -13.73 -3.93 -9.38
CA PRO A 125 -13.81 -5.40 -9.33
C PRO A 125 -13.38 -6.03 -10.66
N LEU A 126 -12.98 -7.31 -10.62
CA LEU A 126 -12.68 -8.06 -11.85
C LEU A 126 -13.90 -8.09 -12.75
N THR A 127 -13.69 -7.77 -14.03
CA THR A 127 -14.70 -7.98 -15.06
C THR A 127 -14.89 -9.47 -15.30
N GLY A 128 -16.07 -9.86 -15.81
CA GLY A 128 -16.34 -11.24 -16.18
C GLY A 128 -15.29 -11.79 -17.15
N ASP A 129 -14.88 -11.01 -18.15
CA ASP A 129 -13.86 -11.40 -19.12
C ASP A 129 -12.48 -11.61 -18.49
N SER A 130 -12.08 -10.73 -17.57
CA SER A 130 -10.80 -10.85 -16.86
C SER A 130 -10.80 -12.08 -15.95
N ALA A 131 -11.90 -12.30 -15.23
CA ALA A 131 -12.07 -13.49 -14.41
C ALA A 131 -12.05 -14.77 -15.27
N ALA A 132 -12.76 -14.79 -16.39
CA ALA A 132 -12.79 -15.93 -17.30
C ALA A 132 -11.40 -16.24 -17.90
N ALA A 133 -10.60 -15.19 -18.20
CA ALA A 133 -9.23 -15.35 -18.64
C ALA A 133 -8.33 -15.99 -17.56
N LEU A 134 -8.50 -15.59 -16.29
CA LEU A 134 -7.78 -16.21 -15.17
C LEU A 134 -8.16 -17.68 -14.97
N VAL A 135 -9.45 -18.02 -15.09
CA VAL A 135 -9.93 -19.41 -15.01
C VAL A 135 -9.30 -20.26 -16.11
N ARG A 136 -9.37 -19.82 -17.38
CA ARG A 136 -8.79 -20.55 -18.52
C ARG A 136 -7.27 -20.68 -18.43
N ALA A 137 -6.59 -19.68 -17.88
CA ALA A 137 -5.15 -19.76 -17.64
C ALA A 137 -4.79 -20.86 -16.63
N ARG A 138 -5.63 -21.07 -15.60
CA ARG A 138 -5.41 -22.10 -14.57
C ARG A 138 -5.89 -23.48 -15.02
N PHE A 139 -6.99 -23.54 -15.75
CA PHE A 139 -7.64 -24.76 -16.24
C PHE A 139 -7.90 -24.64 -17.76
N PRO A 140 -6.89 -24.93 -18.61
CA PRO A 140 -7.02 -24.76 -20.06
C PRO A 140 -8.11 -25.64 -20.70
N ALA A 141 -8.46 -26.76 -20.06
CA ALA A 141 -9.49 -27.70 -20.52
C ALA A 141 -10.90 -27.39 -19.96
N ALA A 142 -11.07 -26.31 -19.19
CA ALA A 142 -12.36 -25.92 -18.64
C ALA A 142 -13.37 -25.65 -19.76
N SER A 143 -14.58 -26.19 -19.62
CA SER A 143 -15.67 -25.86 -20.54
C SER A 143 -16.15 -24.42 -20.33
N PRO A 144 -16.83 -23.82 -21.32
CA PRO A 144 -17.39 -22.47 -21.19
C PRO A 144 -18.34 -22.33 -19.99
N SER A 145 -19.25 -23.28 -19.79
CA SER A 145 -20.19 -23.26 -18.67
C SER A 145 -19.50 -23.36 -17.31
N TRP A 146 -18.48 -24.21 -17.20
CA TRP A 146 -17.69 -24.33 -15.97
C TRP A 146 -16.90 -23.05 -15.68
N THR A 147 -16.39 -22.39 -16.73
CA THR A 147 -15.74 -21.08 -16.61
C THR A 147 -16.71 -20.02 -16.09
N GLU A 148 -17.92 -19.96 -16.65
CA GLU A 148 -18.98 -19.04 -16.20
C GLU A 148 -19.37 -19.28 -14.74
N ASP A 149 -19.46 -20.54 -14.31
CA ASP A 149 -19.75 -20.90 -12.92
C ASP A 149 -18.64 -20.41 -11.98
N CYS A 150 -17.37 -20.59 -12.35
CA CYS A 150 -16.24 -20.07 -11.58
C CYS A 150 -16.23 -18.55 -11.50
N VAL A 151 -16.49 -17.87 -12.63
CA VAL A 151 -16.58 -16.40 -12.70
C VAL A 151 -17.70 -15.89 -11.79
N ARG A 152 -18.87 -16.52 -11.85
CA ARG A 152 -20.03 -16.18 -11.02
C ARG A 152 -19.73 -16.39 -9.54
N ALA A 153 -19.12 -17.51 -9.18
CA ALA A 153 -18.73 -17.82 -7.80
C ALA A 153 -17.67 -16.86 -7.26
N GLY A 154 -16.75 -16.37 -8.10
CA GLY A 154 -15.76 -15.37 -7.73
C GLY A 154 -16.34 -13.98 -7.43
N GLY A 155 -17.54 -13.66 -7.94
CA GLY A 155 -18.26 -12.42 -7.60
C GLY A 155 -17.49 -11.12 -7.91
N GLY A 156 -16.58 -11.15 -8.89
CA GLY A 156 -15.69 -10.03 -9.21
C GLY A 156 -14.54 -9.80 -8.22
N SER A 157 -14.40 -10.64 -7.19
CA SER A 157 -13.30 -10.57 -6.22
C SER A 157 -12.11 -11.44 -6.67
N PRO A 158 -10.92 -10.85 -6.91
CA PRO A 158 -9.72 -11.62 -7.23
C PRO A 158 -9.36 -12.67 -6.17
N LEU A 159 -9.55 -12.34 -4.89
CA LEU A 159 -9.20 -13.23 -3.79
C LEU A 159 -10.14 -14.44 -3.72
N LEU A 160 -11.45 -14.22 -3.88
CA LEU A 160 -12.43 -15.32 -3.88
C LEU A 160 -12.24 -16.22 -5.09
N LEU A 161 -12.04 -15.64 -6.28
CA LEU A 161 -11.77 -16.41 -7.49
C LEU A 161 -10.48 -17.23 -7.34
N ARG A 162 -9.41 -16.63 -6.80
CA ARG A 162 -8.15 -17.34 -6.58
C ARG A 162 -8.32 -18.51 -5.61
N ALA A 163 -8.98 -18.29 -4.47
CA ALA A 163 -9.23 -19.35 -3.49
C ALA A 163 -10.05 -20.50 -4.08
N LEU A 164 -11.10 -20.20 -4.85
CA LEU A 164 -11.90 -21.20 -5.55
C LEU A 164 -11.05 -22.03 -6.53
N LEU A 165 -10.21 -21.37 -7.34
CA LEU A 165 -9.37 -22.07 -8.31
C LEU A 165 -8.26 -22.90 -7.67
N ASP A 166 -7.76 -22.47 -6.50
CA ASP A 166 -6.78 -23.23 -5.73
C ASP A 166 -7.44 -24.48 -5.11
N ASP A 167 -8.68 -24.37 -4.59
CA ASP A 167 -9.47 -25.50 -4.06
C ASP A 167 -9.81 -26.54 -5.14
N LEU A 168 -10.23 -26.08 -6.32
CA LEU A 168 -10.55 -26.95 -7.46
C LEU A 168 -9.32 -27.65 -8.08
N ALA A 169 -8.11 -27.21 -7.73
CA ALA A 169 -6.87 -27.78 -8.24
C ALA A 169 -6.18 -28.74 -7.25
N ALA A 170 -6.67 -28.84 -6.02
CA ALA A 170 -6.20 -29.77 -5.00
C ALA A 170 -6.71 -31.19 -5.27
#